data_AF-A0A0F4LNL6-F1
#
_entry.id   AF-A0A0F4LNL6-F1
#
_cell.length_a   1.000
_cell.length_b   1.000
_cell.length_c   1.000
_cell.angle_alpha   90.00
_cell.angle_beta   90.00
_cell.angle_gamma   90.00
#
_symmetry.space_group_name_H-M   'P 1'
#
loop_
_entity.id
_entity.type
_entity.pdbx_description
1 polymer ?
#
loop_
_entity_poly.entity_id
_entity_poly.type
_entity_poly.pdbx_seq_one_letter_code
_entity_poly.pdbx_strand_id
1 'polypeptide(L)'
;MNKDKHNFEELTAPSATAKKLHISVATLRKYSLIVEKVTGKSDYYARTKQNARLYSKQDVQDLQDFHQLAQDNGLTLQEAAQQVFAVTDKKDRSQHKDAGKKQEVMSTSQMVKLLNALQQTIGQQNTALSNLQKQLDQIEKQNKELLKEQKQLQQPAAKKTSAEEDFSVLPDISGIVTDNGDDITDVQEMPETKPLTAAEKRAQVAQDEGKSSEQMHEEILAKAKENAEKSANANAHRTLADMQIEPEKTHWWQRFLDM
;
A
#
# COMPACT_ATOMS: atom_id res chain seq x y z
N MET A 1 -31.42 -35.97 -36.84
CA MET A 1 -31.94 -36.25 -35.48
C MET A 1 -30.93 -35.67 -34.49
N ASN A 2 -31.28 -34.53 -33.89
CA ASN A 2 -30.42 -33.76 -33.00
C ASN A 2 -30.16 -34.53 -31.70
N LYS A 3 -28.89 -34.60 -31.29
CA LYS A 3 -28.49 -35.04 -29.96
C LYS A 3 -28.63 -33.84 -29.02
N ASP A 4 -29.79 -33.67 -28.42
CA ASP A 4 -29.99 -32.78 -27.29
C ASP A 4 -29.26 -33.36 -26.07
N LYS A 5 -27.94 -33.17 -26.04
CA LYS A 5 -27.15 -33.33 -24.82
C LYS A 5 -27.43 -32.10 -23.96
N HIS A 6 -28.51 -32.16 -23.19
CA HIS A 6 -28.71 -31.23 -22.09
C HIS A 6 -27.62 -31.49 -21.05
N ASN A 7 -26.47 -30.83 -21.20
CA ASN A 7 -25.55 -30.63 -20.10
C ASN A 7 -26.33 -29.81 -19.07
N PHE A 8 -26.92 -30.48 -18.07
CA PHE A 8 -27.42 -29.84 -16.86
C PHE A 8 -26.21 -29.30 -16.12
N GLU A 9 -25.73 -28.15 -16.57
CA GLU A 9 -24.68 -27.43 -15.88
C GLU A 9 -25.30 -26.86 -14.61
N GLU A 10 -24.82 -27.33 -13.46
CA GLU A 10 -25.30 -26.88 -12.16
C GLU A 10 -24.97 -25.40 -12.00
N LEU A 11 -25.97 -24.56 -12.25
CA LEU A 11 -25.91 -23.12 -12.07
C LEU A 11 -25.91 -22.79 -10.58
N THR A 12 -24.82 -22.19 -10.09
CA THR A 12 -24.68 -21.81 -8.69
C THR A 12 -25.12 -20.37 -8.45
N ALA A 13 -25.85 -20.16 -7.35
CA ALA A 13 -26.24 -18.82 -6.90
C ALA A 13 -25.01 -17.98 -6.48
N PRO A 14 -25.10 -16.64 -6.46
CA PRO A 14 -23.97 -15.77 -6.11
C PRO A 14 -23.40 -16.04 -4.71
N SER A 15 -24.26 -16.36 -3.75
CA SER A 15 -23.82 -16.67 -2.38
C SER A 15 -22.97 -17.94 -2.31
N ALA A 16 -23.36 -18.99 -3.04
CA ALA A 16 -22.61 -20.23 -3.10
C ALA A 16 -21.28 -20.05 -3.85
N THR A 17 -21.30 -19.30 -4.94
CA THR A 17 -20.11 -19.01 -5.76
C THR A 17 -19.08 -18.17 -4.99
N ALA A 18 -19.54 -17.14 -4.27
CA ALA A 18 -18.69 -16.29 -3.44
C ALA A 18 -17.98 -17.10 -2.34
N LYS A 19 -18.68 -18.06 -1.72
CA LYS A 19 -18.08 -18.98 -0.73
C LYS A 19 -17.00 -19.86 -1.34
N LYS A 20 -17.19 -20.39 -2.55
CA LYS A 20 -16.19 -21.22 -3.26
C LYS A 20 -14.92 -20.43 -3.60
N LEU A 21 -15.09 -19.16 -3.97
CA LEU A 21 -13.99 -18.27 -4.35
C LEU A 21 -13.36 -17.53 -3.16
N HIS A 22 -13.85 -17.76 -1.93
CA HIS A 22 -13.41 -17.05 -0.73
C HIS A 22 -13.48 -15.51 -0.83
N ILE A 23 -14.44 -14.97 -1.59
CA ILE A 23 -14.66 -13.52 -1.76
C ILE A 23 -16.03 -13.10 -1.23
N SER A 24 -16.19 -11.79 -0.99
CA SER A 24 -17.50 -11.24 -0.64
C SER A 24 -18.47 -11.28 -1.83
N VAL A 25 -19.77 -11.38 -1.57
CA VAL A 25 -20.81 -11.32 -2.61
C VAL A 25 -20.77 -9.97 -3.37
N ALA A 26 -20.37 -8.89 -2.69
CA ALA A 26 -20.21 -7.57 -3.31
C ALA A 26 -19.03 -7.55 -4.30
N THR A 27 -17.90 -8.17 -3.94
CA THR A 27 -16.74 -8.32 -4.81
C THR A 27 -17.09 -9.16 -6.04
N LEU A 28 -17.78 -10.29 -5.86
CA LEU A 28 -18.27 -11.11 -6.96
C LEU A 28 -19.16 -10.31 -7.91
N ARG A 29 -20.11 -9.53 -7.39
CA ARG A 29 -20.95 -8.64 -8.23
C ARG A 29 -20.12 -7.64 -9.03
N LYS A 30 -19.08 -7.05 -8.43
CA LYS A 30 -18.17 -6.13 -9.11
C LYS A 30 -17.42 -6.84 -10.24
N TYR A 31 -16.92 -8.04 -10.00
CA TYR A 31 -16.21 -8.83 -11.00
C TYR A 31 -17.12 -9.19 -12.18
N SER A 32 -18.31 -9.69 -11.91
CA SER A 32 -19.29 -10.02 -12.95
C SER A 32 -19.68 -8.81 -13.80
N LEU A 33 -19.84 -7.62 -13.19
CA LEU A 33 -20.09 -6.37 -13.92
C LEU A 33 -18.93 -5.97 -14.83
N ILE A 34 -17.69 -6.21 -14.41
CA ILE A 34 -16.51 -5.94 -15.23
C ILE A 34 -16.48 -6.89 -16.41
N VAL A 35 -16.75 -8.17 -16.19
CA VAL A 35 -16.83 -9.17 -17.27
C VAL A 35 -17.90 -8.80 -18.29
N GLU A 36 -19.11 -8.44 -17.84
CA GLU A 36 -20.21 -7.98 -18.73
C GLU A 36 -19.81 -6.75 -19.55
N LYS A 37 -19.08 -5.79 -18.95
CA LYS A 37 -18.59 -4.59 -19.65
C LYS A 37 -17.51 -4.90 -20.67
N VAL A 38 -16.57 -5.78 -20.32
CA VAL A 38 -15.42 -6.12 -21.16
C VAL A 38 -15.83 -7.00 -22.35
N THR A 39 -16.75 -7.94 -22.15
CA THR A 39 -17.29 -8.82 -23.20
C THR A 39 -18.31 -8.08 -24.09
N GLY A 40 -18.90 -7.00 -23.58
CA GLY A 40 -20.00 -6.29 -24.24
C GLY A 40 -21.31 -7.09 -24.26
N LYS A 41 -21.40 -8.18 -23.48
CA LYS A 41 -22.59 -9.02 -23.34
C LYS A 41 -23.21 -8.76 -21.97
N SER A 42 -24.30 -7.99 -21.93
CA SER A 42 -25.05 -7.72 -20.68
C SER A 42 -25.65 -8.99 -20.07
N ASP A 43 -25.91 -10.00 -20.90
CA ASP A 43 -26.50 -11.29 -20.52
C ASP A 43 -25.45 -12.41 -20.58
N TYR A 44 -24.20 -12.10 -20.23
CA TYR A 44 -23.12 -13.10 -20.17
C TYR A 44 -23.46 -14.23 -19.18
N TYR A 45 -23.98 -13.87 -18.00
CA TYR A 45 -24.43 -14.83 -16.99
C TYR A 45 -25.93 -15.09 -17.09
N ALA A 46 -26.33 -16.35 -16.92
CA ALA A 46 -27.74 -16.71 -16.78
C ALA A 46 -28.35 -15.97 -15.58
N ARG A 47 -29.64 -15.62 -15.67
CA ARG A 47 -30.32 -14.85 -14.61
C ARG A 47 -31.55 -15.57 -14.08
N THR A 48 -31.83 -15.41 -12.79
CA THR A 48 -33.08 -15.87 -12.17
C THR A 48 -34.24 -14.94 -12.57
N LYS A 49 -35.48 -15.34 -12.25
CA LYS A 49 -36.67 -14.48 -12.40
C LYS A 49 -36.56 -13.17 -11.62
N GLN A 50 -35.78 -13.15 -10.53
CA GLN A 50 -35.47 -11.94 -9.75
C GLN A 50 -34.22 -11.21 -10.26
N ASN A 51 -33.77 -11.47 -11.50
CA ASN A 51 -32.62 -10.83 -12.13
C ASN A 51 -31.28 -11.06 -11.40
N ALA A 52 -31.17 -12.13 -10.59
CA ALA A 52 -29.93 -12.50 -9.92
C ALA A 52 -29.06 -13.35 -10.86
N ARG A 53 -27.76 -13.07 -10.92
CA ARG A 53 -26.79 -13.80 -11.75
C ARG A 53 -26.61 -15.24 -11.25
N LEU A 54 -26.51 -16.18 -12.17
CA LEU A 54 -26.23 -17.59 -11.97
C LEU A 54 -24.94 -17.92 -12.70
N TYR A 55 -24.06 -18.67 -12.04
CA TYR A 55 -22.74 -18.99 -12.55
C TYR A 55 -22.66 -20.47 -12.89
N SER A 56 -22.16 -20.79 -14.08
CA SER A 56 -21.80 -22.15 -14.48
C SER A 56 -20.51 -22.59 -13.78
N LYS A 57 -20.13 -23.87 -13.90
CA LYS A 57 -18.86 -24.35 -13.35
C LYS A 57 -17.66 -23.68 -14.04
N GLN A 58 -17.79 -23.39 -15.34
CA GLN A 58 -16.77 -22.67 -16.11
C GLN A 58 -16.64 -21.23 -15.63
N ASP A 59 -17.77 -20.54 -15.42
CA ASP A 59 -17.75 -19.15 -14.92
C ASP A 59 -17.04 -19.02 -13.57
N VAL A 60 -17.21 -20.00 -12.67
CA VAL A 60 -16.50 -19.99 -11.39
C VAL A 60 -15.00 -20.11 -11.59
N GLN A 61 -14.55 -20.96 -12.51
CA GLN A 61 -13.13 -21.14 -12.81
C GLN A 61 -12.54 -19.89 -13.46
N ASP A 62 -13.21 -19.33 -14.47
CA ASP A 62 -12.74 -18.12 -15.16
C ASP A 62 -12.67 -16.94 -14.19
N LEU A 63 -13.63 -16.83 -13.25
CA LEU A 63 -13.61 -15.83 -12.19
C LEU A 63 -12.50 -16.06 -11.16
N GLN A 64 -12.10 -17.31 -10.92
CA GLN A 64 -10.96 -17.64 -10.07
C GLN A 64 -9.65 -17.22 -10.73
N ASP A 65 -9.46 -17.59 -11.99
CA ASP A 65 -8.27 -17.26 -12.76
C ASP A 65 -8.14 -15.74 -12.92
N PHE A 66 -9.27 -15.07 -13.18
CA PHE A 66 -9.36 -13.62 -13.17
C PHE A 66 -8.97 -13.00 -11.82
N HIS A 67 -9.45 -13.55 -10.71
CA HIS A 67 -9.13 -13.05 -9.38
C HIS A 67 -7.64 -13.20 -9.06
N GLN A 68 -7.05 -14.34 -9.39
CA GLN A 68 -5.61 -14.61 -9.21
C GLN A 68 -4.77 -13.67 -10.08
N LEU A 69 -5.10 -13.53 -11.36
CA LEU A 69 -4.39 -12.63 -12.28
C LEU A 69 -4.41 -11.17 -11.79
N ALA A 70 -5.54 -10.73 -11.22
CA ALA A 70 -5.67 -9.39 -10.66
C ALA A 70 -4.85 -9.19 -9.37
N GLN A 71 -4.64 -10.23 -8.57
CA GLN A 71 -3.81 -10.14 -7.36
C GLN A 71 -2.31 -10.23 -7.68
N ASP A 72 -1.90 -11.16 -8.54
CA ASP A 72 -0.49 -11.51 -8.73
C ASP A 72 0.27 -10.51 -9.60
N ASN A 73 -0.40 -9.87 -10.56
CA ASN A 73 0.27 -9.07 -11.59
C ASN A 73 0.15 -7.55 -11.37
N GLY A 74 -0.51 -7.09 -10.31
CA GLY A 74 -0.78 -5.66 -10.10
C GLY A 74 -1.57 -4.99 -11.23
N LEU A 75 -2.17 -5.80 -12.13
CA LEU A 75 -2.96 -5.34 -13.27
C LEU A 75 -4.27 -4.73 -12.80
N THR A 76 -4.80 -3.79 -13.57
CA THR A 76 -6.15 -3.29 -13.28
C THR A 76 -7.18 -4.39 -13.50
N LEU A 77 -8.26 -4.38 -12.70
CA LEU A 77 -9.35 -5.37 -12.84
C LEU A 77 -9.94 -5.44 -14.25
N GLN A 78 -9.84 -4.37 -15.04
CA GLN A 78 -10.33 -4.35 -16.42
C GLN A 78 -9.37 -5.07 -17.38
N GLU A 79 -8.06 -4.87 -17.22
CA GLU A 79 -7.04 -5.52 -18.05
C GLU A 79 -6.99 -7.02 -17.79
N ALA A 80 -7.03 -7.43 -16.52
CA ALA A 80 -7.10 -8.85 -16.15
C ALA A 80 -8.36 -9.51 -16.76
N ALA A 81 -9.51 -8.81 -16.73
CA ALA A 81 -10.74 -9.32 -17.34
C ALA A 81 -10.64 -9.40 -18.87
N GLN A 82 -9.95 -8.46 -19.52
CA GLN A 82 -9.71 -8.53 -20.96
C GLN A 82 -8.83 -9.73 -21.33
N GLN A 83 -7.82 -10.06 -20.53
CA GLN A 83 -6.94 -11.19 -20.81
C GLN A 83 -7.68 -12.53 -20.72
N VAL A 84 -8.53 -12.71 -19.71
CA VAL A 84 -9.29 -13.95 -19.51
C VAL A 84 -10.48 -14.04 -20.46
N PHE A 85 -11.29 -12.98 -20.56
CA PHE A 85 -12.59 -13.02 -21.23
C PHE A 85 -12.61 -12.47 -22.67
N ALA A 86 -11.68 -11.58 -23.07
CA ALA A 86 -11.66 -11.07 -24.45
C ALA A 86 -11.00 -12.05 -25.45
N VAL A 87 -10.19 -12.99 -24.96
CA VAL A 87 -9.58 -14.05 -25.78
C VAL A 87 -10.60 -15.15 -26.10
N THR A 88 -11.47 -15.48 -25.15
CA THR A 88 -12.52 -16.50 -25.31
C THR A 88 -13.64 -16.03 -26.23
N ASP A 89 -14.06 -14.77 -26.15
CA ASP A 89 -15.11 -14.21 -27.01
C ASP A 89 -14.73 -14.06 -28.50
N LYS A 90 -13.44 -13.93 -28.81
CA LYS A 90 -12.95 -13.92 -30.20
C LYS A 90 -13.20 -15.26 -30.91
N LYS A 91 -13.43 -16.34 -30.17
CA LYS A 91 -13.76 -17.66 -30.71
C LYS A 91 -15.23 -17.79 -31.11
N ASP A 92 -16.13 -17.03 -30.47
CA ASP A 92 -17.58 -17.08 -30.71
C ASP A 92 -18.10 -15.99 -31.66
N ARG A 93 -17.36 -14.90 -31.88
CA ARG A 93 -17.73 -13.88 -32.90
C ARG A 93 -17.46 -14.30 -34.34
N SER A 94 -16.94 -15.50 -34.61
CA SER A 94 -16.51 -15.91 -35.96
C SER A 94 -17.58 -16.63 -36.81
N GLN A 95 -18.82 -16.79 -36.31
CA GLN A 95 -19.81 -17.67 -36.98
C GLN A 95 -20.77 -16.98 -37.96
N HIS A 96 -20.72 -15.66 -38.16
CA HIS A 96 -21.53 -15.03 -39.22
C HIS A 96 -20.77 -13.92 -39.96
N LYS A 97 -20.51 -14.18 -41.25
CA LYS A 97 -19.92 -13.32 -42.30
C LYS A 97 -18.38 -13.25 -42.32
N ASP A 98 -17.74 -14.24 -42.94
CA ASP A 98 -17.16 -14.06 -44.29
C ASP A 98 -16.57 -15.38 -44.80
N ALA A 99 -17.01 -15.79 -45.98
CA ALA A 99 -16.38 -16.86 -46.72
C ALA A 99 -15.11 -16.31 -47.36
N GLY A 100 -13.94 -16.79 -46.90
CA GLY A 100 -12.68 -16.63 -47.61
C GLY A 100 -11.72 -15.61 -47.00
N LYS A 101 -10.97 -16.03 -45.97
CA LYS A 101 -9.56 -15.65 -45.85
C LYS A 101 -8.80 -16.79 -45.17
N LYS A 102 -7.71 -17.16 -45.83
CA LYS A 102 -6.82 -18.26 -45.49
C LYS A 102 -6.44 -18.17 -44.02
N GLN A 103 -6.45 -19.31 -43.37
CA GLN A 103 -5.80 -19.56 -42.09
C GLN A 103 -4.32 -19.18 -42.28
N GLU A 104 -3.98 -17.94 -41.91
CA GLU A 104 -2.63 -17.40 -42.02
C GLU A 104 -1.81 -18.09 -40.95
N VAL A 105 -1.23 -19.24 -41.32
CA VAL A 105 -0.15 -19.86 -40.57
C VAL A 105 0.89 -18.76 -40.37
N MET A 106 1.10 -18.35 -39.11
CA MET A 106 2.10 -17.36 -38.73
C MET A 106 3.36 -17.60 -39.54
N SER A 107 3.81 -16.60 -40.29
CA SER A 107 4.97 -16.76 -41.16
C SER A 107 6.17 -17.25 -40.31
N THR A 108 7.00 -18.12 -40.87
CA THR A 108 8.18 -18.66 -40.16
C THR A 108 9.06 -17.52 -39.57
N SER A 109 9.08 -16.36 -40.23
CA SER A 109 9.74 -15.14 -39.74
C SER A 109 9.11 -14.59 -38.44
N GLN A 110 7.78 -14.59 -38.33
CA GLN A 110 7.07 -14.20 -37.10
C GLN A 110 7.31 -15.21 -35.97
N MET A 111 7.36 -16.50 -36.27
CA MET A 111 7.68 -17.54 -35.27
C MET A 111 9.12 -17.39 -34.75
N VAL A 112 10.09 -17.11 -35.63
CA VAL A 112 11.48 -16.84 -35.25
C VAL A 112 11.59 -15.58 -34.39
N LYS A 113 10.85 -14.51 -34.72
CA LYS A 113 10.80 -13.29 -33.89
C LYS A 113 10.18 -13.57 -32.52
N LEU A 114 9.12 -14.37 -32.46
CA LEU A 114 8.48 -14.77 -31.21
C LEU A 114 9.42 -15.63 -30.35
N LEU A 115 10.14 -16.58 -30.96
CA LEU A 115 11.13 -17.40 -30.26
C LEU A 115 12.30 -16.57 -29.72
N ASN A 116 12.80 -15.60 -30.49
CA ASN A 116 13.83 -14.68 -30.01
C ASN A 116 13.32 -13.78 -28.89
N ALA A 117 12.11 -13.26 -29.00
CA ALA A 117 11.48 -12.47 -27.94
C ALA A 117 11.32 -13.31 -26.66
N LEU A 118 10.85 -14.55 -26.78
CA LEU A 118 10.70 -15.48 -25.67
C LEU A 118 12.06 -15.82 -25.04
N GLN A 119 13.10 -16.05 -25.84
CA GLN A 119 14.46 -16.27 -25.35
C GLN A 119 15.01 -15.05 -24.61
N GLN A 120 14.76 -13.84 -25.12
CA GLN A 120 15.13 -12.60 -24.47
C GLN A 120 14.38 -12.40 -23.15
N THR A 121 13.08 -12.72 -23.11
CA THR A 121 12.28 -12.69 -21.88
C THR A 121 12.78 -13.70 -20.86
N ILE A 122 13.11 -14.93 -21.26
CA ILE A 122 13.72 -15.92 -20.35
C ILE A 122 15.06 -15.40 -19.80
N GLY A 123 15.88 -14.76 -20.65
CA GLY A 123 17.13 -14.14 -20.21
C GLY A 123 16.90 -13.06 -19.15
N GLN A 124 15.93 -12.18 -19.37
CA GLN A 124 15.54 -11.13 -18.42
C GLN A 124 14.95 -11.70 -17.12
N GLN A 125 14.16 -12.78 -17.20
CA GLN A 125 13.61 -13.45 -16.03
C GLN A 125 14.72 -14.13 -15.21
N ASN A 126 15.69 -14.78 -15.84
CA ASN A 126 16.81 -15.40 -15.15
C ASN A 126 17.69 -14.37 -14.42
N THR A 127 17.92 -13.19 -15.01
CA THR A 127 18.68 -12.13 -14.34
C THR A 127 17.90 -11.53 -13.17
N ALA A 128 16.59 -11.33 -13.32
CA ALA A 128 15.72 -10.90 -12.22
C ALA A 128 15.72 -11.92 -11.06
N LEU A 129 15.60 -13.21 -11.36
CA LEU A 129 15.70 -14.29 -10.36
C LEU A 129 17.04 -14.27 -9.64
N SER A 130 18.16 -14.09 -10.36
CA SER A 130 19.48 -13.99 -9.74
C SER A 130 19.60 -12.77 -8.81
N ASN A 131 19.04 -11.63 -9.20
CA ASN A 131 19.05 -10.43 -8.37
C ASN A 131 18.19 -10.60 -7.12
N LEU A 132 17.01 -11.22 -7.24
CA LEU A 132 16.15 -11.55 -6.10
C LEU A 132 16.83 -12.51 -5.13
N GLN A 133 17.52 -13.55 -5.64
CA GLN A 133 18.32 -14.46 -4.80
C GLN A 133 19.40 -13.70 -4.03
N LYS A 134 20.13 -12.79 -4.68
CA LYS A 134 21.14 -11.96 -4.01
C LYS A 134 20.53 -11.06 -2.92
N GLN A 135 19.36 -10.48 -3.18
CA GLN A 135 18.66 -9.66 -2.18
C GLN A 135 18.20 -10.51 -1.00
N LEU A 136 17.66 -11.70 -1.24
CA LEU A 136 17.29 -12.65 -0.18
C LEU A 136 18.50 -13.06 0.67
N ASP A 137 19.63 -13.39 0.05
CA ASP A 137 20.87 -13.72 0.75
C ASP A 137 21.37 -12.55 1.61
N GLN A 138 21.24 -11.31 1.10
CA GLN A 138 21.61 -10.10 1.83
C GLN A 138 20.69 -9.87 3.04
N ILE A 139 19.37 -9.98 2.85
CA ILE A 139 18.38 -9.85 3.92
C ILE A 139 18.58 -10.94 4.97
N GLU A 140 18.85 -12.18 4.56
CA GLU A 140 19.11 -13.27 5.49
C GLU A 140 20.36 -13.00 6.35
N LYS A 141 21.42 -12.46 5.73
CA LYS A 141 22.64 -12.04 6.45
C LYS A 141 22.35 -10.93 7.45
N GLN A 142 21.63 -9.88 7.02
CA GLN A 142 21.24 -8.77 7.90
C GLN A 142 20.37 -9.26 9.07
N ASN A 143 19.40 -10.14 8.81
CA ASN A 143 18.56 -10.73 9.86
C ASN A 143 19.39 -11.56 10.85
N LYS A 144 20.36 -12.36 10.36
CA LYS A 144 21.28 -13.11 11.23
C LYS A 144 22.17 -12.19 12.08
N GLU A 145 22.60 -11.07 11.53
CA GLU A 145 23.41 -10.07 12.22
C GLU A 145 22.60 -9.36 13.31
N LEU A 146 21.42 -8.86 12.99
CA LEU A 146 20.49 -8.27 13.96
C LEU A 146 20.13 -9.24 15.09
N LEU A 147 19.91 -10.52 14.78
CA LEU A 147 19.68 -11.55 15.80
C LEU A 147 20.90 -11.78 16.70
N LYS A 148 22.12 -11.66 16.17
CA LYS A 148 23.35 -11.75 16.98
C LYS A 148 23.51 -10.52 17.87
N GLU A 149 23.29 -9.32 17.33
CA GLU A 149 23.33 -8.07 18.09
C GLU A 149 22.29 -8.08 19.21
N GLN A 150 21.05 -8.47 18.91
CA GLN A 150 20.00 -8.63 19.90
C GLN A 150 20.41 -9.61 21.00
N LYS A 151 21.01 -10.76 20.66
CA LYS A 151 21.52 -11.73 21.65
C LYS A 151 22.68 -11.17 22.47
N GLN A 152 23.54 -10.33 21.91
CA GLN A 152 24.63 -9.68 22.63
C GLN A 152 24.10 -8.60 23.59
N LEU A 153 23.09 -7.84 23.17
CA LEU A 153 22.42 -6.82 24.00
C LEU A 153 21.55 -7.45 25.11
N GLN A 154 21.00 -8.64 24.89
CA GLN A 154 20.22 -9.39 25.87
C GLN A 154 21.08 -10.23 26.83
N GLN A 155 22.38 -10.39 26.57
CA GLN A 155 23.27 -10.96 27.59
C GLN A 155 23.49 -9.89 28.67
N PRO A 156 23.04 -10.11 29.92
CA PRO A 156 23.35 -9.20 31.00
C PRO A 156 24.87 -9.09 31.08
N ALA A 157 25.38 -7.87 31.27
CA ALA A 157 26.79 -7.55 31.42
C ALA A 157 27.40 -8.29 32.63
N ALA A 158 27.66 -9.59 32.48
CA ALA A 158 28.28 -10.45 33.48
C ALA A 158 29.80 -10.45 33.28
N LYS A 159 30.43 -9.30 33.52
CA LYS A 159 31.78 -9.11 34.11
C LYS A 159 32.44 -7.82 33.63
N LYS A 160 32.40 -6.84 34.53
CA LYS A 160 33.37 -5.77 34.88
C LYS A 160 32.51 -4.86 35.76
N THR A 161 32.57 -4.88 37.09
CA THR A 161 33.74 -4.81 37.97
C THR A 161 33.33 -5.27 39.37
N SER A 162 34.20 -6.01 40.04
CA SER A 162 34.22 -6.03 41.51
C SER A 162 34.56 -4.62 41.99
N ALA A 163 33.52 -3.88 42.36
CA ALA A 163 33.58 -2.65 43.15
C ALA A 163 32.17 -2.51 43.75
N GLU A 164 31.97 -3.26 44.82
CA GLU A 164 31.08 -2.82 45.89
C GLU A 164 31.56 -1.42 46.34
N GLU A 165 30.63 -0.60 46.81
CA GLU A 165 30.80 0.83 47.17
C GLU A 165 30.55 1.82 46.03
N ASP A 166 29.29 2.27 45.88
CA ASP A 166 28.90 3.68 46.07
C ASP A 166 27.45 3.97 45.59
N PHE A 167 26.45 3.29 46.18
CA PHE A 167 25.02 3.63 46.00
C PHE A 167 24.48 4.51 47.15
N SER A 168 25.34 4.99 48.04
CA SER A 168 24.95 5.77 49.22
C SER A 168 24.85 7.28 48.98
N VAL A 169 25.06 7.76 47.75
CA VAL A 169 25.05 9.19 47.40
C VAL A 169 23.80 9.62 46.61
N LEU A 170 22.83 8.74 46.41
CA LEU A 170 21.52 9.15 45.89
C LEU A 170 20.68 9.74 47.03
N PRO A 171 20.26 11.02 46.97
CA PRO A 171 19.32 11.56 47.94
C PRO A 171 17.98 10.80 47.85
N ASP A 172 17.47 10.38 49.00
CA ASP A 172 16.18 9.71 49.13
C ASP A 172 15.04 10.67 48.73
N ILE A 173 14.46 10.42 47.56
CA ILE A 173 13.34 11.20 46.99
C ILE A 173 11.97 10.66 47.41
N SER A 174 11.88 9.69 48.34
CA SER A 174 10.58 9.15 48.78
C SER A 174 9.74 10.11 49.64
N GLY A 175 10.22 11.33 49.91
CA GLY A 175 9.53 12.36 50.69
C GLY A 175 8.77 13.44 49.91
N ILE A 176 8.82 13.47 48.57
CA ILE A 176 8.07 14.48 47.78
C ILE A 176 6.72 13.89 47.39
N VAL A 177 5.84 13.76 48.39
CA VAL A 177 4.40 13.86 48.17
C VAL A 177 4.04 15.30 48.49
N THR A 178 4.19 16.19 47.51
CA THR A 178 3.47 17.46 47.53
C THR A 178 2.05 17.16 47.09
N ASP A 179 1.18 17.08 48.09
CA ASP A 179 -0.24 17.27 47.98
C ASP A 179 -0.49 18.67 47.40
N ASN A 180 -0.59 18.76 46.08
CA ASN A 180 -1.24 19.83 45.34
C ASN A 180 -1.49 19.29 43.94
N GLY A 181 -2.77 19.08 43.64
CA GLY A 181 -3.22 18.58 42.35
C GLY A 181 -3.01 19.62 41.27
N ASP A 182 -1.91 19.49 40.54
CA ASP A 182 -1.70 20.19 39.28
C ASP A 182 -1.68 19.18 38.14
N ASP A 183 -2.66 19.37 37.27
CA ASP A 183 -3.01 18.55 36.13
C ASP A 183 -1.87 18.53 35.10
N ILE A 184 -1.40 17.31 34.77
CA ILE A 184 -0.35 17.09 33.78
C ILE A 184 -0.93 17.40 32.39
N THR A 185 -0.81 18.65 31.95
CA THR A 185 -1.14 19.07 30.58
C THR A 185 0.00 19.90 29.97
N ASP A 186 1.21 19.35 29.99
CA ASP A 186 2.38 19.99 29.39
C ASP A 186 2.48 19.62 27.90
N VAL A 187 1.72 20.33 27.06
CA VAL A 187 1.89 20.30 25.61
C VAL A 187 3.01 21.29 25.28
N GLN A 188 4.21 20.74 25.12
CA GLN A 188 5.43 21.46 24.78
C GLN A 188 5.21 22.41 23.58
N GLU A 189 5.31 23.72 23.81
CA GLU A 189 5.19 24.75 22.78
C GLU A 189 6.31 24.63 21.74
N MET A 190 5.91 24.48 20.48
CA MET A 190 6.79 24.65 19.32
C MET A 190 7.15 26.13 19.15
N PRO A 191 8.36 26.46 18.64
CA PRO A 191 8.80 27.84 18.47
C PRO A 191 7.85 28.63 17.56
N GLU A 192 7.52 29.87 17.97
CA GLU A 192 6.63 30.78 17.26
C GLU A 192 7.11 31.07 15.83
N THR A 193 6.65 30.29 14.86
CA THR A 193 6.53 30.77 13.49
C THR A 193 5.24 31.59 13.43
N LYS A 194 5.36 32.91 13.26
CA LYS A 194 4.22 33.80 13.01
C LYS A 194 3.22 33.09 12.08
N PRO A 195 1.96 32.89 12.51
CA PRO A 195 1.01 32.13 11.70
C PRO A 195 0.80 32.86 10.38
N LEU A 196 1.22 32.22 9.27
CA LEU A 196 0.98 32.72 7.92
C LEU A 196 -0.50 33.06 7.77
N THR A 197 -0.77 34.28 7.31
CA THR A 197 -2.13 34.74 7.03
C THR A 197 -2.76 33.87 5.94
N ALA A 198 -4.08 33.77 5.94
CA ALA A 198 -4.80 32.95 4.94
C ALA A 198 -4.48 33.36 3.48
N ALA A 199 -4.10 34.62 3.26
CA ALA A 199 -3.68 35.12 1.95
C ALA A 199 -2.31 34.57 1.53
N GLU A 200 -1.34 34.52 2.45
CA GLU A 200 0.00 33.98 2.18
C GLU A 200 -0.03 32.47 1.93
N LYS A 201 -0.86 31.73 2.66
CA LYS A 201 -1.06 30.29 2.43
C LYS A 201 -1.61 30.00 1.03
N ARG A 202 -2.55 30.82 0.54
CA ARG A 202 -3.10 30.67 -0.82
C ARG A 202 -2.08 31.02 -1.90
N ALA A 203 -1.24 32.03 -1.67
CA ALA A 203 -0.16 32.39 -2.58
C ALA A 203 0.91 31.29 -2.67
N GLN A 204 1.23 30.63 -1.55
CA GLN A 204 2.17 29.52 -1.50
C GLN A 204 1.66 28.29 -2.27
N VAL A 205 0.39 27.93 -2.09
CA VAL A 205 -0.23 26.82 -2.84
C VAL A 205 -0.21 27.09 -4.34
N ALA A 206 -0.51 28.32 -4.78
CA ALA A 206 -0.47 28.68 -6.20
C ALA A 206 0.95 28.63 -6.81
N GLN A 207 1.99 28.87 -6.01
CA GLN A 207 3.38 28.71 -6.44
C GLN A 207 3.80 27.24 -6.50
N ASP A 208 3.33 26.43 -5.56
CA ASP A 208 3.65 25.00 -5.47
C ASP A 208 2.95 24.19 -6.59
N GLU A 209 1.76 24.60 -7.04
CA GLU A 209 1.07 24.00 -8.19
C GLU A 209 1.88 24.07 -9.50
N GLY A 210 2.81 25.03 -9.61
CA GLY A 210 3.66 25.21 -10.80
C GLY A 210 4.97 24.42 -10.78
N LYS A 211 5.32 23.76 -9.67
CA LYS A 211 6.61 23.06 -9.50
C LYS A 211 6.54 21.63 -10.03
N SER A 212 7.63 21.16 -10.64
CA SER A 212 7.77 19.74 -11.02
C SER A 212 7.89 18.85 -9.78
N SER A 213 7.46 17.59 -9.89
CA SER A 213 7.55 16.60 -8.79
C SER A 213 8.96 16.44 -8.24
N GLU A 214 10.00 16.57 -9.08
CA GLU A 214 11.40 16.46 -8.65
C GLU A 214 11.85 17.68 -7.84
N GLN A 215 11.40 18.88 -8.22
CA GLN A 215 11.69 20.13 -7.51
C GLN A 215 11.01 20.16 -6.14
N MET A 216 9.77 19.65 -6.07
CA MET A 216 9.05 19.48 -4.81
C MET A 216 9.79 18.51 -3.87
N HIS A 217 10.33 17.41 -4.42
CA HIS A 217 11.06 16.44 -3.63
C HIS A 217 12.36 17.01 -3.04
N GLU A 218 13.12 17.76 -3.84
CA GLU A 218 14.35 18.42 -3.41
C GLU A 218 14.10 19.47 -2.31
N GLU A 219 13.03 20.26 -2.46
CA GLU A 219 12.63 21.29 -1.49
C GLU A 219 12.20 20.68 -0.15
N ILE A 220 11.47 19.56 -0.18
CA ILE A 220 11.10 18.81 1.04
C ILE A 220 12.35 18.30 1.76
N LEU A 221 13.32 17.75 1.02
CA LEU A 221 14.58 17.26 1.61
C LEU A 221 15.43 18.39 2.18
N ALA A 222 15.49 19.55 1.51
CA ALA A 222 16.20 20.73 2.01
C ALA A 222 15.55 21.26 3.30
N LYS A 223 14.22 21.36 3.34
CA LYS A 223 13.47 21.82 4.50
C LYS A 223 13.58 20.87 5.69
N ALA A 224 13.64 19.56 5.43
CA ALA A 224 13.88 18.56 6.47
C ALA A 224 15.28 18.70 7.10
N LYS A 225 16.32 18.97 6.29
CA LYS A 225 17.68 19.23 6.79
C LYS A 225 17.75 20.51 7.61
N GLU A 226 17.15 21.61 7.14
CA GLU A 226 17.11 22.88 7.86
C GLU A 226 16.43 22.74 9.24
N ASN A 227 15.34 21.97 9.31
CA ASN A 227 14.65 21.74 10.58
C ASN A 227 15.49 20.88 11.55
N ALA A 228 16.19 19.87 11.03
CA ALA A 228 17.12 19.06 11.81
C ALA A 228 18.26 19.92 12.40
N GLU A 229 18.85 20.81 11.59
CA GLU A 229 19.90 21.74 12.04
C GLU A 229 19.40 22.76 13.08
N LYS A 230 18.19 23.30 12.91
CA LYS A 230 17.56 24.18 13.90
C LYS A 230 17.32 23.47 15.23
N SER A 231 16.82 22.24 15.18
CA SER A 231 16.59 21.43 16.39
C SER A 231 17.89 21.06 17.12
N ALA A 232 18.98 20.84 16.37
CA ALA A 232 20.29 20.54 16.93
C ALA A 232 20.92 21.77 17.62
N ASN A 233 20.75 22.96 17.05
CA ASN A 233 21.33 24.20 17.58
C ASN A 233 20.50 24.83 18.72
N ALA A 234 19.18 24.61 18.77
CA ALA A 234 18.32 25.19 19.81
C ALA A 234 18.62 24.65 21.24
N ASN A 235 19.23 23.47 21.33
CA ASN A 235 19.52 22.83 22.62
C ASN A 235 20.94 23.09 23.14
N ALA A 236 21.74 23.90 22.43
CA ALA A 236 23.16 24.04 22.75
C ALA A 236 23.41 24.93 23.99
N HIS A 237 22.62 26.00 24.22
CA HIS A 237 22.80 26.88 25.38
C HIS A 237 21.48 27.51 25.84
N ARG A 238 20.72 26.82 26.70
CA ARG A 238 19.64 27.44 27.48
C ARG A 238 20.26 28.33 28.55
N THR A 239 19.92 29.61 28.57
CA THR A 239 20.45 30.56 29.56
C THR A 239 19.60 30.53 30.84
N LEU A 240 20.16 30.96 31.98
CA LEU A 240 19.38 31.07 33.22
C LEU A 240 18.15 31.99 33.09
N ALA A 241 18.19 32.93 32.13
CA ALA A 241 17.04 33.78 31.81
C ALA A 241 15.89 32.99 31.17
N ASP A 242 16.18 31.95 30.36
CA ASP A 242 15.15 31.09 29.75
C ASP A 242 14.48 30.12 30.74
N MET A 243 15.08 29.92 31.92
CA MET A 243 14.48 29.12 33.01
C MET A 243 13.71 29.96 34.03
N GLN A 244 13.68 31.29 33.87
CA GLN A 244 12.84 32.14 34.69
C GLN A 244 11.41 32.04 34.16
N ILE A 245 10.49 31.59 35.03
CA ILE A 245 9.07 31.54 34.75
C ILE A 245 8.61 32.98 34.51
N GLU A 246 8.19 33.31 33.28
CA GLU A 246 7.54 34.59 33.01
C GLU A 246 6.26 34.68 33.85
N PRO A 247 5.90 35.87 34.39
CA PRO A 247 4.63 36.03 35.09
C PRO A 247 3.50 35.62 34.15
N GLU A 248 2.56 34.85 34.69
CA GLU A 248 1.46 34.23 33.94
C GLU A 248 0.78 35.23 33.01
N LYS A 249 0.85 34.97 31.70
CA LYS A 249 0.09 35.75 30.71
C LYS A 249 -1.38 35.45 30.99
N THR A 250 -2.17 36.51 31.20
CA THR A 250 -3.61 36.39 31.38
C THR A 250 -4.19 35.54 30.25
N HIS A 251 -4.80 34.43 30.65
CA HIS A 251 -5.28 33.44 29.69
C HIS A 251 -6.31 34.09 28.76
N TRP A 252 -6.29 33.69 27.50
CA TRP A 252 -7.15 34.24 26.45
C TRP A 252 -8.66 34.25 26.79
N TRP A 253 -9.12 33.37 27.68
CA TRP A 253 -10.50 33.31 28.17
C TRP A 253 -10.82 34.33 29.27
N GLN A 254 -9.83 34.81 30.04
CA GLN A 254 -10.03 35.88 31.04
C GLN A 254 -10.44 37.20 30.37
N ARG A 255 -10.07 37.41 29.10
CA ARG A 255 -10.52 38.56 28.29
C ARG A 255 -12.05 38.60 28.09
N PHE A 256 -12.75 37.49 28.30
CA PHE A 256 -14.20 37.40 28.21
C PHE A 256 -14.91 37.52 29.57
N LEU A 257 -14.18 37.41 30.68
CA LEU A 257 -14.75 37.49 32.03
C LEU A 257 -14.68 38.90 32.63
N ASP A 258 -13.76 39.74 32.16
CA ASP A 258 -13.64 41.14 32.59
C ASP A 258 -14.56 42.12 31.81
N MET A 259 -15.70 41.64 31.27
CA MET A 259 -16.76 42.48 30.66
C MET A 259 -17.99 42.59 31.55
#